data_AF-A0A8J5MBL3-F1
#
_entry.id   AF-A0A8J5MBL3-F1
#
_cell.length_a   1.000
_cell.length_b   1.000
_cell.length_c   1.000
_cell.angle_alpha   90.00
_cell.angle_beta   90.00
_cell.angle_gamma   90.00
#
_symmetry.space_group_name_H-M   'P 1'
#
loop_
_entity.id
_entity.type
_entity.pdbx_description
1 polymer ?
#
loop_
_entity_poly.entity_id
_entity_poly.type
_entity_poly.pdbx_seq_one_letter_code
_entity_poly.pdbx_strand_id
1 'polypeptide(L)'
;MCQPAQLTKLIDLLKHLKRLDSVCKTLQNKGTSMADVRLLFDQVTDDYPVMASYFHPNARIVHAPVFEAAPVKIANGSKLTAAEARSGERFVAEPSTSTGKKKERSSDNYASEILCGGNSHAEMVR
;
A
#
# COMPACT_ATOMS: atom_id res chain seq x y z
N MET A 1 32.88 -25.81 3.48
CA MET A 1 31.92 -26.07 2.38
C MET A 1 30.54 -25.63 2.81
N CYS A 2 29.85 -24.81 2.02
CA CYS A 2 28.50 -24.32 2.32
C CYS A 2 27.52 -25.50 2.25
N GLN A 3 26.74 -25.73 3.31
CA GLN A 3 25.79 -26.84 3.38
C GLN A 3 24.64 -26.61 2.38
N PRO A 4 24.16 -27.63 1.63
CA PRO A 4 23.08 -27.47 0.63
C PRO A 4 21.82 -26.80 1.20
N ALA A 5 21.49 -27.09 2.47
CA ALA A 5 20.37 -26.51 3.19
C ALA A 5 20.53 -25.01 3.54
N GLN A 6 21.76 -24.47 3.53
CA GLN A 6 22.01 -23.05 3.71
C GLN A 6 21.83 -22.29 2.39
N LEU A 7 22.22 -22.91 1.27
CA LEU A 7 22.01 -22.34 -0.07
C LEU A 7 20.52 -22.19 -0.39
N THR A 8 19.69 -23.19 -0.05
CA THR A 8 18.24 -23.10 -0.26
C THR A 8 17.62 -21.97 0.56
N LYS A 9 17.96 -21.84 1.84
CA LYS A 9 17.51 -20.74 2.70
C LYS A 9 17.89 -19.36 2.14
N LEU A 10 19.09 -19.23 1.62
CA LEU A 10 19.56 -17.97 1.02
C LEU A 10 18.77 -17.63 -0.25
N ILE A 11 18.52 -18.63 -1.11
CA ILE A 11 17.70 -18.45 -2.32
C ILE A 11 16.28 -18.04 -1.96
N ASP A 12 15.67 -18.65 -0.94
CA ASP A 12 14.32 -18.29 -0.50
C ASP A 12 14.27 -16.89 0.11
N LEU A 13 15.24 -16.53 0.94
CA LEU A 13 15.36 -15.17 1.47
C LEU A 13 15.49 -14.14 0.34
N LEU A 14 16.28 -14.44 -0.70
CA LEU A 14 16.42 -13.58 -1.86
C LEU A 14 15.08 -13.36 -2.57
N LYS A 15 14.21 -14.37 -2.67
CA LYS A 15 12.86 -14.22 -3.24
C LYS A 15 12.03 -13.21 -2.44
N HIS A 16 12.03 -13.32 -1.11
CA HIS A 16 11.31 -12.38 -0.25
C HIS A 16 11.86 -10.95 -0.34
N LEU A 17 13.19 -10.79 -0.36
CA LEU A 17 13.81 -9.48 -0.54
C LEU A 17 13.44 -8.84 -1.88
N LYS A 18 13.38 -9.63 -2.97
CA LYS A 18 12.90 -9.15 -4.28
C LYS A 18 11.44 -8.71 -4.26
N ARG A 19 10.57 -9.42 -3.52
CA ARG A 19 9.16 -9.02 -3.34
C ARG A 19 9.08 -7.65 -2.65
N LEU A 20 9.76 -7.49 -1.51
CA LEU A 20 9.75 -6.23 -0.76
C LEU A 20 10.41 -5.07 -1.55
N ASP A 21 11.48 -5.33 -2.29
CA ASP A 21 12.11 -4.35 -3.17
C ASP A 21 11.16 -3.86 -4.26
N SER A 22 10.36 -4.76 -4.86
CA SER A 22 9.37 -4.36 -5.87
C SER A 22 8.26 -3.46 -5.30
N VAL A 23 7.83 -3.71 -4.06
CA VAL A 23 6.90 -2.83 -3.34
C VAL A 23 7.52 -1.46 -3.13
N CYS A 24 8.74 -1.38 -2.60
CA CYS A 24 9.45 -0.11 -2.39
C CYS A 24 9.58 0.70 -3.68
N LYS A 25 9.99 0.06 -4.79
CA LYS A 25 10.09 0.71 -6.11
C LYS A 25 8.74 1.24 -6.59
N THR A 26 7.67 0.50 -6.35
CA THR A 26 6.32 0.92 -6.72
C THR A 26 5.87 2.10 -5.87
N LEU A 27 6.13 2.11 -4.57
CA LEU A 27 5.80 3.23 -3.68
C LEU A 27 6.58 4.50 -4.03
N GLN A 28 7.81 4.38 -4.52
CA GLN A 28 8.63 5.51 -4.94
C GLN A 28 8.22 6.10 -6.31
N ASN A 29 7.32 5.43 -7.04
CA ASN A 29 6.83 5.92 -8.32
C ASN A 29 5.81 7.06 -8.11
N LYS A 30 6.01 8.19 -8.80
CA LYS A 30 5.11 9.36 -8.78
C LYS A 30 3.67 9.05 -9.21
N GLY A 31 3.46 7.99 -9.99
CA GLY A 31 2.15 7.57 -10.47
C GLY A 31 1.37 6.67 -9.50
N THR A 32 1.94 6.31 -8.35
CA THR A 32 1.30 5.39 -7.40
C THR A 32 0.25 6.14 -6.58
N SER A 33 -1.01 5.70 -6.69
CA SER A 33 -2.14 6.31 -6.00
C SER A 33 -2.18 5.91 -4.52
N MET A 34 -2.89 6.67 -3.67
CA MET A 34 -3.08 6.26 -2.27
C MET A 34 -3.86 4.95 -2.13
N ALA A 35 -4.74 4.63 -3.09
CA ALA A 35 -5.44 3.34 -3.14
C ALA A 35 -4.45 2.20 -3.45
N ASP A 36 -3.50 2.43 -4.37
CA ASP A 36 -2.43 1.47 -4.67
C ASP A 36 -1.56 1.23 -3.43
N VAL A 37 -1.17 2.30 -2.73
CA VAL A 37 -0.38 2.20 -1.48
C VAL A 37 -1.12 1.35 -0.46
N ARG A 38 -2.42 1.58 -0.28
CA ARG A 38 -3.25 0.83 0.68
C ARG A 38 -3.25 -0.66 0.35
N LEU A 39 -3.52 -1.01 -0.92
CA LEU A 39 -3.56 -2.40 -1.36
C LEU A 39 -2.21 -3.11 -1.19
N LEU A 40 -1.11 -2.42 -1.50
CA LEU A 40 0.24 -2.94 -1.30
C LEU A 40 0.54 -3.21 0.18
N PHE A 41 0.18 -2.29 1.08
CA PHE A 41 0.43 -2.45 2.51
C PHE A 41 -0.46 -3.50 3.17
N ASP A 42 -1.73 -3.61 2.75
CA ASP A 42 -2.62 -4.68 3.22
C ASP A 42 -2.03 -6.04 2.83
N GLN A 43 -1.65 -6.23 1.55
CA GLN A 43 -1.03 -7.49 1.11
C GLN A 43 0.32 -7.78 1.81
N VAL A 44 1.18 -6.77 2.00
CA VAL A 44 2.45 -6.96 2.73
C VAL A 44 2.20 -7.38 4.17
N THR A 45 1.12 -6.89 4.80
CA THR A 45 0.75 -7.28 6.15
C THR A 45 0.26 -8.72 6.21
N ASP A 46 -0.49 -9.16 5.20
CA ASP A 46 -0.96 -10.54 5.09
C ASP A 46 0.20 -11.53 4.85
N ASP A 47 1.09 -11.21 3.90
CA ASP A 47 2.24 -12.03 3.55
C ASP A 47 3.36 -12.01 4.61
N TYR A 48 3.50 -10.89 5.33
CA TYR A 48 4.53 -10.66 6.34
C TYR A 48 3.91 -10.10 7.61
N PRO A 49 3.26 -10.93 8.45
CA PRO A 49 2.54 -10.47 9.64
C PRO A 49 3.38 -9.64 10.63
N VAL A 50 4.70 -9.84 10.64
CA VAL A 50 5.65 -9.03 11.43
C VAL A 50 5.63 -7.54 11.06
N MET A 51 5.19 -7.19 9.86
CA MET A 51 5.10 -5.80 9.39
C MET A 51 3.86 -5.08 9.93
N ALA A 52 2.84 -5.80 10.43
CA ALA A 52 1.58 -5.23 10.90
C ALA A 52 1.79 -4.12 11.95
N SER A 53 2.72 -4.34 12.89
CA SER A 53 3.01 -3.38 13.95
C SER A 53 3.58 -2.05 13.45
N TYR A 54 4.20 -2.05 12.26
CA TYR A 54 4.79 -0.86 11.66
C TYR A 54 3.77 -0.04 10.86
N PHE A 55 2.65 -0.65 10.44
CA PHE A 55 1.58 0.01 9.68
C PHE A 55 0.32 0.30 10.52
N HIS A 56 0.32 -0.08 11.79
CA HIS A 56 -0.80 0.17 12.69
C HIS A 56 -1.05 1.70 12.84
N PRO A 57 -2.30 2.16 13.04
CA PRO A 57 -2.60 3.58 13.31
C PRO A 57 -1.87 4.20 14.51
N ASN A 58 -1.28 3.37 15.37
CA ASN A 58 -0.50 3.78 16.55
C ASN A 58 1.00 3.49 16.39
N ALA A 59 1.46 3.15 15.18
CA ALA A 59 2.87 2.90 14.92
C ALA A 59 3.68 4.18 15.14
N ARG A 60 4.95 4.02 15.55
CA ARG A 60 5.85 5.16 15.84
C ARG A 60 6.07 6.10 14.67
N ILE A 61 5.79 5.64 13.44
CA ILE A 61 5.90 6.43 12.22
C ILE A 61 4.73 7.41 12.02
N VAL A 62 3.60 7.18 12.71
CA VAL A 62 2.43 8.05 12.69
C VAL A 62 2.70 9.23 13.63
N HIS A 63 2.87 10.42 13.05
CA HIS A 63 3.22 11.62 13.79
C HIS A 63 1.99 12.42 14.23
N ALA A 64 0.91 12.36 13.44
CA ALA A 64 -0.33 13.08 13.72
C ALA A 64 -1.55 12.14 13.53
N PRO A 65 -1.83 11.24 14.49
CA PRO A 65 -2.84 10.19 14.32
C PRO A 65 -4.24 10.68 13.89
N VAL A 66 -4.71 11.80 14.45
CA VAL A 66 -6.01 12.40 14.10
C VAL A 66 -6.02 12.90 12.65
N PHE A 67 -4.92 13.52 12.22
CA PHE A 67 -4.78 13.98 10.85
C PHE A 67 -4.63 12.82 9.88
N GLU A 68 -3.74 11.86 10.16
CA GLU A 68 -3.43 10.75 9.27
C GLU A 68 -4.61 9.76 9.14
N ALA A 69 -5.48 9.67 10.14
CA ALA A 69 -6.74 8.92 10.05
C ALA A 69 -7.78 9.56 9.11
N ALA A 70 -7.76 10.88 8.94
CA ALA A 70 -8.78 11.59 8.17
C ALA A 70 -8.74 11.25 6.66
N PRO A 71 -7.59 11.28 5.94
CA PRO A 71 -7.50 10.83 4.56
C PRO A 71 -7.94 9.38 4.36
N VAL A 72 -7.64 8.49 5.30
CA VAL A 72 -8.06 7.08 5.23
C VAL A 72 -9.59 6.97 5.28
N LYS A 73 -10.24 7.71 6.18
CA LYS A 73 -11.70 7.77 6.24
C LYS A 73 -12.32 8.41 5.01
N ILE A 74 -11.72 9.48 4.47
CA ILE A 74 -12.18 10.11 3.21
C ILE A 74 -12.11 9.11 2.07
N ALA A 75 -10.99 8.40 1.91
CA ALA A 75 -10.82 7.39 0.87
C ALA A 75 -11.84 6.24 0.99
N ASN A 76 -12.22 5.88 2.22
CA ASN A 76 -13.22 4.86 2.51
C ASN A 76 -14.68 5.39 2.51
N GLY A 77 -14.91 6.66 2.16
CA GLY A 77 -16.26 7.26 2.21
C GLY A 77 -16.88 7.31 3.61
N SER A 78 -16.05 7.24 4.66
CA SER A 78 -16.47 7.21 6.06
C SER A 78 -16.66 8.62 6.63
N LYS A 79 -17.54 8.75 7.62
CA LYS A 79 -17.79 10.03 8.30
C LYS A 79 -16.57 10.46 9.11
N LEU A 80 -16.16 11.72 8.94
CA LEU A 80 -15.14 12.36 9.76
C LEU A 80 -15.71 12.85 11.08
N THR A 81 -14.93 12.75 12.13
CA THR A 81 -15.17 13.46 13.39
C THR A 81 -14.83 14.94 13.24
N ALA A 82 -15.34 15.78 14.15
CA ALA A 82 -15.02 17.21 14.15
C ALA A 82 -13.51 17.48 14.29
N ALA A 83 -12.79 16.66 15.06
CA ALA A 83 -11.34 16.78 15.25
C ALA A 83 -10.57 16.42 13.97
N GLU A 84 -10.96 15.33 13.29
CA GLU A 84 -10.38 14.92 12.01
C GLU A 84 -10.61 15.99 10.92
N ALA A 85 -11.84 16.52 10.81
CA ALA A 85 -12.16 17.57 9.86
C ALA A 85 -11.32 18.84 10.10
N ARG A 86 -11.23 19.31 11.35
CA ARG A 86 -10.39 20.46 11.72
C ARG A 86 -8.91 20.24 11.45
N SER A 87 -8.41 19.01 11.64
CA SER A 87 -6.99 18.71 11.40
C SER A 87 -6.57 18.86 9.92
N GLY A 88 -7.53 18.68 9.00
CA GLY A 88 -7.34 18.80 7.56
C GLY A 88 -7.62 20.19 6.98
N GLU A 89 -8.13 21.12 7.79
CA GLU A 89 -8.61 22.44 7.33
C GLU A 89 -7.55 23.24 6.57
N ARG A 90 -6.28 23.13 6.98
CA ARG A 90 -5.13 23.78 6.31
C ARG A 90 -4.82 23.28 4.90
N PHE A 91 -5.41 22.16 4.47
CA PHE A 91 -5.17 21.52 3.17
C PHE A 91 -6.34 21.65 2.19
N VAL A 92 -7.40 22.37 2.58
CA VAL A 92 -8.51 22.65 1.68
C VAL A 92 -7.98 23.53 0.54
N ALA A 93 -7.97 22.98 -0.67
CA ALA A 93 -7.58 23.70 -1.88
C ALA A 93 -8.81 24.30 -2.55
N GLU A 94 -8.65 25.51 -3.10
CA GLU A 94 -9.63 26.10 -4.02
C GLU A 94 -9.73 25.23 -5.29
N PRO A 95 -10.95 24.98 -5.81
CA PRO A 95 -11.17 23.99 -6.86
C PRO A 95 -10.38 24.34 -8.13
N SER A 96 -9.36 23.53 -8.41
CA SER A 96 -8.52 23.64 -9.61
C SER A 96 -8.77 22.46 -10.53
N THR A 97 -9.16 22.74 -11.77
CA THR A 97 -9.47 21.74 -12.81
C THR A 97 -8.17 21.21 -13.44
N SER A 98 -7.70 20.01 -13.08
CA SER A 98 -6.69 19.33 -13.90
C SER A 98 -6.84 17.81 -13.89
N THR A 99 -7.13 17.27 -15.07
CA THR A 99 -7.23 15.84 -15.41
C THR A 99 -5.84 15.29 -15.75
N GLY A 100 -5.31 14.39 -14.92
CA GLY A 100 -4.04 13.70 -15.16
C GLY A 100 -4.23 12.37 -15.91
N LYS A 101 -3.51 12.20 -17.02
CA LYS A 101 -3.51 10.97 -17.84
C LYS A 101 -2.78 9.83 -17.12
N LYS A 102 -3.41 8.66 -17.03
CA LYS A 102 -2.78 7.39 -16.59
C LYS A 102 -1.72 6.96 -17.60
N LYS A 103 -0.54 6.58 -17.10
CA LYS A 103 0.56 5.98 -17.87
C LYS A 103 0.57 4.46 -17.65
N GLU A 104 0.70 3.69 -18.72
CA GLU A 104 0.82 2.23 -18.71
C GLU A 104 2.01 1.75 -17.86
N ARG A 105 1.76 0.73 -17.02
CA ARG A 105 2.78 -0.03 -16.28
C ARG A 105 3.17 -1.25 -17.13
N SER A 106 4.46 -1.39 -17.43
CA SER A 106 5.05 -2.59 -18.05
C SER A 106 6.11 -3.15 -17.11
N SER A 107 5.74 -4.20 -16.37
CA SER A 107 6.60 -5.21 -15.71
C SER A 107 5.72 -6.08 -14.81
N ASP A 108 5.67 -7.39 -15.07
CA ASP A 108 5.06 -8.39 -14.18
C ASP A 108 5.98 -8.61 -12.97
N ASN A 109 5.61 -8.07 -11.82
CA ASN A 109 6.28 -8.30 -10.54
C ASN A 109 5.24 -8.36 -9.40
N TYR A 110 5.68 -8.72 -8.19
CA TYR A 110 4.79 -8.88 -7.04
C TYR A 110 3.90 -7.65 -6.78
N ALA A 111 4.41 -6.42 -6.91
CA ALA A 111 3.60 -5.23 -6.75
C ALA A 111 2.57 -5.05 -7.87
N SER A 112 2.90 -5.41 -9.13
CA SER A 112 1.91 -5.36 -10.21
C SER A 112 0.85 -6.44 -10.10
N GLU A 113 1.18 -7.64 -9.63
CA GLU A 113 0.20 -8.71 -9.35
C GLU A 113 -0.87 -8.26 -8.36
N ILE A 114 -0.45 -7.61 -7.27
CA ILE A 114 -1.36 -7.04 -6.27
C ILE A 114 -2.28 -6.00 -6.91
N LEU A 115 -1.70 -5.09 -7.69
CA LEU A 115 -2.43 -3.95 -8.27
C LEU A 115 -3.32 -4.35 -9.46
N CYS A 116 -3.02 -5.46 -10.14
CA CYS A 116 -3.81 -6.00 -11.24
C CYS A 116 -4.86 -7.04 -10.79
N GLY A 117 -4.75 -7.60 -9.58
CA GLY A 117 -5.58 -8.69 -9.06
C GLY A 117 -7.06 -8.36 -8.79
N GLY A 118 -7.57 -7.23 -9.26
CA GLY A 118 -8.93 -6.75 -9.00
C GLY A 118 -10.07 -7.39 -9.79
N ASN A 119 -9.90 -8.56 -10.46
CA ASN A 119 -11.04 -9.24 -11.10
C ASN A 119 -10.87 -10.75 -11.32
N SER A 120 -10.79 -11.54 -10.23
CA SER A 120 -11.00 -13.00 -10.29
C SER A 120 -11.83 -13.50 -9.11
N HIS A 121 -12.97 -12.85 -8.80
CA HIS A 121 -14.04 -13.54 -8.06
C HIS A 121 -15.41 -12.90 -8.34
N ALA A 122 -15.83 -12.96 -9.60
CA ALA A 122 -17.22 -12.82 -9.99
C ALA A 122 -17.57 -13.97 -10.94
N GLU A 123 -17.67 -15.20 -10.43
CA GLU A 123 -18.75 -16.11 -10.79
C GLU A 123 -18.80 -17.36 -9.90
N MET A 124 -20.03 -17.69 -9.50
CA MET A 124 -20.56 -19.05 -9.38
C MET A 124 -20.24 -19.88 -8.13
N VAL A 125 -21.06 -19.69 -7.08
CA VAL A 125 -21.64 -20.84 -6.36
C VAL A 125 -23.11 -20.52 -6.02
N ARG A 126 -24.00 -21.12 -6.84
CA ARG A 126 -25.42 -21.48 -6.68
C ARG A 126 -26.40 -20.50 -6.05
#